data_AF-A0A4S2N4R1-F1
#
_entry.id   AF-A0A4S2N4R1-F1
#
_cell.length_a   1.000
_cell.length_b   1.000
_cell.length_c   1.000
_cell.angle_alpha   90.00
_cell.angle_beta   90.00
_cell.angle_gamma   90.00
#
_symmetry.space_group_name_H-M   'P 1'
#
loop_
_entity.id
_entity.type
_entity.pdbx_description
1 polymer ?
#
loop_
_entity_poly.entity_id
_entity_poly.type
_entity_poly.pdbx_seq_one_letter_code
_entity_poly.pdbx_strand_id
1 'polypeptide(L)' 'LIYNQNKVPMYQRYYQRDDGKRLWQKHPRSRMLLLPYFAIVSAGLFGGLYGLTRMSL' A
#
# COMPACT_ATOMS: atom_id res chain seq x y z
N LEU A 1 15.10 28.22 -16.93
CA LEU A 1 14.09 27.14 -16.87
C LEU A 1 14.81 25.83 -17.13
N ILE A 2 14.90 24.94 -16.13
CA ILE A 2 15.53 23.64 -16.28
C ILE A 2 14.58 22.80 -17.17
N TYR A 3 14.94 22.58 -18.43
CA TYR A 3 14.14 21.79 -19.38
C TYR A 3 14.24 20.30 -19.06
N ASN A 4 13.61 19.87 -17.97
CA ASN A 4 13.36 18.46 -17.73
C ASN A 4 12.23 18.00 -18.65
N GLN A 5 12.44 16.88 -19.36
CA GLN A 5 11.38 16.29 -20.18
C GLN A 5 10.15 15.99 -19.32
N ASN A 6 8.96 16.28 -19.87
CA ASN A 6 7.70 16.01 -19.19
C ASN A 6 7.49 14.49 -19.05
N LYS A 7 7.53 13.98 -17.82
CA LYS A 7 7.30 12.56 -17.50
C LYS A 7 5.83 12.23 -17.22
N VAL A 8 4.93 13.21 -17.21
CA VAL A 8 3.50 12.99 -16.92
C VAL A 8 2.87 11.95 -17.86
N PRO A 9 3.07 12.01 -19.20
CA PRO A 9 2.49 11.02 -20.10
C PRO A 9 3.00 9.59 -19.84
N MET A 10 4.26 9.46 -19.38
CA MET A 10 4.84 8.16 -19.00
C MET A 10 4.10 7.58 -17.79
N TYR A 11 3.89 8.37 -16.74
CA TYR A 11 3.18 7.92 -15.55
C TYR A 11 1.70 7.66 -15.82
N GLN A 12 1.05 8.50 -16.64
CA GLN A 12 -0.33 8.30 -17.05
C GLN A 12 -0.51 6.94 -17.73
N ARG A 13 0.33 6.60 -18.72
CA ARG A 13 0.30 5.28 -19.38
C ARG A 13 0.53 4.14 -18.39
N TYR A 14 1.44 4.30 -17.43
CA TYR A 14 1.72 3.28 -16.43
C TYR A 14 0.52 3.02 -15.50
N TYR A 15 -0.08 4.07 -14.93
CA TYR A 15 -1.16 3.94 -13.95
C TYR A 15 -2.54 3.73 -14.58
N GLN A 16 -2.76 4.18 -15.82
CA GLN A 16 -4.02 3.99 -16.56
C GLN A 16 -4.08 2.68 -17.34
N ARG A 17 -2.98 1.92 -17.42
CA ARG A 17 -2.97 0.58 -18.03
C ARG A 17 -3.98 -0.32 -17.32
N ASP A 18 -4.83 -1.01 -18.08
CA ASP A 18 -5.74 -2.01 -17.52
C ASP A 18 -4.98 -3.32 -17.28
N ASP A 19 -4.55 -3.51 -16.04
CA ASP A 19 -3.81 -4.68 -15.55
C ASP A 19 -4.56 -5.42 -14.44
N GLY A 20 -5.84 -5.09 -14.22
CA GLY A 20 -6.68 -5.67 -13.16
C GLY A 20 -6.22 -5.35 -11.73
N LYS A 21 -5.16 -4.55 -11.56
CA LYS A 21 -4.62 -4.20 -10.24
C LYS A 21 -5.24 -2.93 -9.72
N ARG A 22 -5.51 -2.90 -8.41
CA ARG A 22 -5.92 -1.66 -7.74
C ARG A 22 -4.79 -0.64 -7.79
N LEU A 23 -5.13 0.65 -7.81
CA LEU A 23 -4.17 1.75 -7.92
C LEU A 23 -3.02 1.65 -6.91
N TRP A 24 -3.33 1.30 -5.66
CA TRP A 24 -2.35 1.15 -4.57
C TRP A 24 -1.40 -0.03 -4.76
N GLN A 25 -1.72 -1.00 -5.61
CA GLN A 25 -0.87 -2.17 -5.94
C GLN A 25 -0.06 -1.97 -7.22
N LYS A 26 -0.31 -0.91 -8.00
CA LYS A 26 0.32 -0.74 -9.31
C LYS A 26 1.79 -0.40 -9.24
N HIS A 27 2.24 0.40 -8.28
CA HIS A 27 3.64 0.82 -8.23
C HIS A 27 4.56 -0.34 -7.80
N PRO A 28 5.77 -0.51 -8.37
CA PRO A 28 6.66 -1.62 -8.02
C PRO A 28 7.06 -1.63 -6.54
N ARG A 29 7.22 -0.45 -5.93
CA ARG A 29 7.49 -0.32 -4.49
C ARG A 29 6.26 -0.51 -3.61
N SER A 30 5.06 -0.60 -4.17
CA SER A 30 3.83 -0.78 -3.39
C SER A 30 3.91 -2.03 -2.54
N ARG A 31 4.40 -3.16 -3.07
CA ARG A 31 4.53 -4.41 -2.30
C ARG A 31 5.43 -4.24 -1.07
N MET A 32 6.53 -3.50 -1.21
CA MET A 32 7.49 -3.25 -0.12
C MET A 32 6.90 -2.37 0.99
N LEU A 33 5.95 -1.48 0.66
CA LEU A 33 5.26 -0.62 1.63
C LEU A 33 4.04 -1.28 2.24
N LEU A 34 3.27 -2.01 1.44
CA LEU A 34 2.01 -2.64 1.86
C LEU A 34 2.25 -3.83 2.79
N LEU A 35 3.31 -4.60 2.56
CA LEU A 35 3.63 -5.76 3.38
C LEU A 35 3.83 -5.40 4.87
N PRO A 36 4.74 -4.46 5.24
CA PRO A 36 4.90 -4.07 6.64
C PRO A 36 3.66 -3.36 7.18
N TYR A 37 2.95 -2.57 6.36
CA TYR A 37 1.70 -1.93 6.77
C TYR A 37 0.67 -2.96 7.24
N PHE A 38 0.40 -4.00 6.44
CA PHE A 38 -0.55 -5.03 6.82
C PHE A 38 -0.07 -5.84 8.03
N ALA A 39 1.23 -6.13 8.15
CA ALA A 39 1.79 -6.82 9.31
C ALA A 39 1.52 -6.06 10.62
N ILE A 40 1.79 -4.74 10.64
CA ILE A 40 1.60 -3.89 11.83
C ILE A 40 0.12 -3.81 12.20
N VAL A 41 -0.76 -3.58 11.20
CA VAL A 41 -2.21 -3.46 11.43
C VAL A 41 -2.77 -4.77 11.97
N SER A 42 -2.42 -5.91 11.36
CA SER A 42 -2.85 -7.22 11.84
C SER A 42 -2.33 -7.51 13.25
N ALA A 43 -1.07 -7.22 13.53
CA ALA A 43 -0.49 -7.41 14.87
C ALA A 43 -1.23 -6.58 15.93
N GLY A 44 -1.54 -5.30 15.64
CA GLY A 44 -2.31 -4.45 16.53
C GLY A 44 -3.72 -4.98 16.78
N LEU A 45 -4.39 -5.48 15.73
CA LEU A 45 -5.73 -6.07 15.85
C LEU A 45 -5.73 -7.33 16.72
N PHE A 46 -4.81 -8.27 16.47
CA PHE A 46 -4.70 -9.50 17.27
C PHE A 46 -4.28 -9.22 18.71
N GLY A 47 -3.33 -8.29 18.92
CA GLY A 47 -2.93 -7.86 20.26
C GLY A 47 -4.08 -7.21 21.03
N GLY A 48 -4.89 -6.38 20.36
CA GLY A 48 -6.09 -5.79 20.94
C GLY A 48 -7.13 -6.84 21.33
N LEU A 49 -7.42 -7.79 20.45
CA LEU A 49 -8.35 -8.90 20.74
C LEU A 49 -7.84 -9.79 21.88
N TYR A 50 -6.53 -10.03 21.98
CA TYR A 50 -5.93 -10.72 23.11
C TYR A 50 -6.11 -9.94 24.42
N GLY A 51 -5.89 -8.63 24.41
CA GLY A 51 -6.15 -7.78 25.58
C GLY A 51 -7.62 -7.86 26.02
N LEU A 52 -8.56 -7.74 25.08
CA LEU A 52 -10.00 -7.83 25.36
C LEU A 52 -10.40 -9.19 25.95
N THR A 53 -9.90 -10.29 25.40
CA THR A 53 -10.18 -11.64 25.92
C THR A 53 -9.61 -11.83 27.33
N ARG A 54 -8.42 -11.29 27.63
CA ARG A 54 -7.84 -11.34 28.99
C ARG A 54 -8.51 -10.41 30.00
N MET A 55 -9.24 -9.39 29.55
CA MET A 55 -10.01 -8.50 30.45
C MET A 55 -11.41 -9.04 30.76
N SER A 56 -11.95 -9.91 29.88
CA SER A 56 -13.31 -10.44 30.00
C SER A 56 -13.38 -11.84 30.63
N LEU A 57 -12.29 -12.62 30.54
CA LEU A 57 -12.09 -13.90 31.22
C LEU A 57 -11.31 -13.69 32.52
#